data_AF-A0A3C1Z465-F1
#
_entry.id   AF-A0A3C1Z465-F1
#
_cell.length_a   1.000
_cell.length_b   1.000
_cell.length_c   1.000
_cell.angle_alpha   90.00
_cell.angle_beta   90.00
_cell.angle_gamma   90.00
#
_symmetry.space_group_name_H-M   'P 1'
#
loop_
_entity.id
_entity.type
_entity.pdbx_description
1 polymer ?
#
loop_
_entity_poly.entity_id
_entity_poly.type
_entity_poly.pdbx_seq_one_letter_code
_entity_poly.pdbx_strand_id
1 'polypeptide(L)'
;MRDEVITQARRVVVKIGSSLIASRETGLSAERLERLATEIAEIRAQGREVLVVSSGAVVSGIKKLGLREYPKSLPVKQAAAAVGQSQLMWAYEKAFERLNLRVAQVLLTHADLADRRRFLNARHTLTTLIEFGVVPIINENDT
;
A
#
# COMPACT_ATOMS: atom_id res chain seq x y z
N MET A 1 15.04 23.38 4.14
CA MET A 1 15.66 22.10 4.55
C MET A 1 14.77 20.87 4.33
N ARG A 2 13.61 20.70 5.00
CA ARG A 2 12.74 19.52 4.75
C ARG A 2 12.17 19.49 3.33
N ASP A 3 11.65 20.62 2.86
CA ASP A 3 11.04 20.71 1.54
C ASP A 3 12.06 20.53 0.42
N GLU A 4 13.28 21.04 0.60
CA GLU A 4 14.39 20.83 -0.35
C GLU A 4 14.78 19.36 -0.48
N VAL A 5 14.87 18.63 0.65
CA VAL A 5 15.15 17.19 0.63
C VAL A 5 14.05 16.45 -0.12
N ILE A 6 12.79 16.82 0.11
CA ILE A 6 11.65 16.18 -0.55
C ILE A 6 11.63 16.53 -2.04
N THR A 7 11.86 17.77 -2.45
CA THR A 7 11.80 18.16 -3.87
C THR A 7 12.95 17.58 -4.69
N GLN A 8 14.12 17.38 -4.09
CA GLN A 8 15.29 16.80 -4.77
C GLN A 8 15.32 15.26 -4.74
N ALA A 9 14.49 14.60 -3.96
CA ALA A 9 14.52 13.14 -3.83
C ALA A 9 14.05 12.45 -5.12
N ARG A 10 14.94 11.70 -5.78
CA ARG A 10 14.61 10.88 -6.96
C ARG A 10 13.64 9.75 -6.65
N ARG A 11 13.79 9.10 -5.49
CA ARG A 11 12.95 7.98 -5.03
C ARG A 11 12.28 8.34 -3.72
N VAL A 12 10.97 8.15 -3.65
CA VAL A 12 10.16 8.45 -2.46
C VAL A 12 9.31 7.27 -2.04
N VAL A 13 9.21 7.09 -0.72
CA VAL A 13 8.30 6.13 -0.10
C VAL A 13 7.17 6.93 0.55
N VAL A 14 5.95 6.75 0.06
CA VAL A 14 4.76 7.43 0.55
C VAL A 14 4.02 6.48 1.49
N LYS A 15 3.98 6.81 2.78
CA LYS A 15 3.25 6.01 3.77
C LYS A 15 1.83 6.54 3.93
N ILE A 16 0.85 5.68 3.71
CA ILE A 16 -0.58 5.97 3.83
C ILE A 16 -1.13 5.32 5.11
N GLY A 17 -1.73 6.13 5.98
CA GLY A 17 -2.43 5.64 7.17
C GLY A 17 -3.82 5.11 6.86
N SER A 18 -4.31 4.17 7.66
CA SER A 18 -5.63 3.57 7.48
C SER A 18 -6.75 4.62 7.52
N SER A 19 -6.68 5.60 8.42
CA SER A 19 -7.66 6.70 8.52
C SER A 19 -7.74 7.58 7.27
N LEU A 20 -6.71 7.58 6.41
CA LEU A 20 -6.71 8.35 5.17
C LEU A 20 -7.50 7.67 4.06
N ILE A 21 -7.67 6.34 4.08
CA ILE A 21 -8.30 5.61 2.98
C ILE A 21 -9.42 4.68 3.42
N ALA A 22 -9.58 4.46 4.72
CA ALA A 22 -10.53 3.51 5.29
C ALA A 22 -11.21 4.07 6.53
N SER A 23 -12.49 3.74 6.69
CA SER A 23 -13.25 3.93 7.93
C SER A 23 -13.97 2.64 8.30
N ARG A 24 -14.41 2.51 9.55
CA ARG A 24 -15.19 1.32 9.97
C ARG A 24 -16.61 1.37 9.41
N GLU A 25 -17.12 2.58 9.21
CA GLU A 25 -18.48 2.88 8.79
C GLU A 25 -18.65 2.53 7.31
N THR A 26 -17.72 3.01 6.46
CA THR A 26 -17.82 2.91 5.00
C THR A 26 -16.84 1.90 4.39
N GLY A 27 -15.86 1.40 5.13
CA GLY A 27 -14.76 0.61 4.56
C GLY A 27 -13.78 1.49 3.80
N LEU A 28 -13.25 0.98 2.69
CA LEU A 28 -12.35 1.76 1.82
C LEU A 28 -13.11 2.87 1.09
N SER A 29 -12.50 4.06 1.05
CA SER A 29 -13.00 5.21 0.31
C SER A 29 -12.38 5.25 -1.09
N ALA A 30 -13.18 4.93 -2.11
CA ALA A 30 -12.76 5.01 -3.51
C ALA A 30 -12.29 6.42 -3.87
N GLU A 31 -13.05 7.44 -3.49
CA GLU A 31 -12.73 8.86 -3.73
C GLU A 31 -11.35 9.26 -3.17
N ARG A 32 -11.01 8.81 -1.96
CA ARG A 32 -9.70 9.10 -1.35
C ARG A 32 -8.57 8.34 -2.03
N LEU A 33 -8.81 7.09 -2.44
CA LEU A 33 -7.83 6.31 -3.20
C LEU A 33 -7.59 6.89 -4.60
N GLU A 34 -8.64 7.36 -5.27
CA GLU A 34 -8.53 8.04 -6.58
C GLU A 34 -7.73 9.33 -6.47
N ARG A 35 -7.99 10.17 -5.46
CA ARG A 35 -7.17 11.36 -5.20
C ARG A 35 -5.70 11.02 -4.98
N LEU A 36 -5.42 10.02 -4.12
CA LEU A 36 -4.05 9.58 -3.86
C LEU A 36 -3.36 9.04 -5.11
N ALA A 37 -4.09 8.32 -5.96
CA ALA A 37 -3.55 7.82 -7.23
C ALA A 37 -3.17 8.99 -8.16
N THR A 38 -4.01 10.02 -8.25
CA THR A 38 -3.73 11.24 -9.02
C THR A 38 -2.49 11.96 -8.49
N GLU A 39 -2.41 12.22 -7.18
CA GLU A 39 -1.25 12.87 -6.56
C GLU A 39 0.05 12.08 -6.78
N ILE A 40 0.00 10.74 -6.68
CA ILE A 40 1.14 9.88 -6.96
C ILE A 40 1.52 9.93 -8.45
N ALA A 41 0.54 9.96 -9.36
CA ALA A 41 0.78 10.09 -10.78
C ALA A 41 1.47 11.41 -11.13
N GLU A 42 1.08 12.52 -10.50
CA GLU A 42 1.72 13.83 -10.65
C GLU A 42 3.18 13.80 -10.20
N ILE A 43 3.48 13.18 -9.06
CA ILE A 43 4.87 13.01 -8.59
C ILE A 43 5.67 12.17 -9.59
N ARG A 44 5.09 11.11 -10.14
CA ARG A 44 5.74 10.26 -11.13
C ARG A 44 5.98 10.97 -12.47
N ALA A 45 5.06 11.83 -12.89
CA ALA A 45 5.19 12.63 -14.12
C ALA A 45 6.42 13.57 -14.06
N GLN A 46 6.93 13.88 -12.87
CA GLN A 46 8.18 14.62 -12.66
C GLN A 46 9.44 13.74 -12.83
N GLY A 47 9.31 12.50 -13.28
CA GLY A 47 10.43 11.56 -13.47
C GLY A 47 10.88 10.86 -12.19
N ARG A 48 10.06 10.89 -11.13
CA ARG A 48 10.39 10.35 -9.80
C ARG A 48 9.88 8.93 -9.63
N GLU A 49 10.61 8.16 -8.83
CA GLU A 49 10.28 6.77 -8.49
C GLU A 49 9.47 6.77 -7.19
N VAL A 50 8.27 6.19 -7.21
CA VAL A 50 7.35 6.20 -6.06
C VAL A 50 7.03 4.78 -5.61
N LEU A 51 7.16 4.55 -4.31
CA LEU A 51 6.69 3.34 -3.62
C LEU A 51 5.64 3.76 -2.59
N VAL A 52 4.62 2.93 -2.41
CA VAL A 52 3.56 3.18 -1.43
C VAL A 52 3.67 2.15 -0.32
N VAL A 53 3.66 2.60 0.93
CA VAL A 53 3.43 1.73 2.10
C VAL A 53 2.02 2.02 2.59
N SER A 54 1.12 1.06 2.46
CA SER A 54 -0.30 1.28 2.79
C SER A 54 -0.72 0.51 4.02
N SER A 55 -1.66 1.07 4.77
CA SER A 55 -2.39 0.40 5.85
C SER A 55 -3.85 0.21 5.43
N GLY A 56 -4.71 -0.30 6.30
CA GLY A 56 -6.16 -0.33 6.06
C GLY A 56 -6.73 -1.67 5.62
N ALA A 57 -5.89 -2.69 5.38
CA ALA A 57 -6.34 -4.06 5.13
C ALA A 57 -7.25 -4.57 6.26
N VAL A 58 -6.85 -4.43 7.53
CA VAL A 58 -7.69 -4.83 8.67
C VAL A 58 -9.03 -4.09 8.70
N VAL A 59 -9.04 -2.77 8.48
CA VAL A 59 -10.29 -1.97 8.48
C VAL A 59 -11.21 -2.39 7.34
N SER A 60 -10.66 -2.61 6.15
CA SER A 60 -11.39 -3.16 5.01
C SER A 60 -11.98 -4.53 5.32
N GLY A 61 -11.19 -5.40 5.96
CA GLY A 61 -11.61 -6.74 6.37
C GLY A 61 -12.72 -6.74 7.41
N ILE A 62 -12.62 -5.89 8.44
CA ILE A 62 -13.67 -5.68 9.45
C ILE A 62 -15.00 -5.37 8.77
N LYS A 63 -15.00 -4.41 7.83
CA LYS A 63 -16.21 -4.04 7.09
C LYS A 63 -16.73 -5.20 6.25
N LYS A 64 -15.86 -5.88 5.50
CA LYS A 64 -16.21 -6.98 4.59
C LYS A 64 -16.73 -8.22 5.34
N LEU A 65 -16.22 -8.49 6.53
CA LEU A 65 -16.66 -9.56 7.42
C LEU A 65 -17.88 -9.20 8.26
N GLY A 66 -18.34 -7.95 8.23
CA GLY A 66 -19.47 -7.48 9.05
C GLY A 66 -19.16 -7.44 10.55
N LEU A 67 -17.89 -7.29 10.94
CA LEU A 67 -17.50 -7.23 12.35
C LEU A 67 -17.95 -5.91 12.98
N ARG A 68 -18.72 -6.01 14.06
CA ARG A 68 -19.27 -4.83 14.77
C ARG A 68 -18.21 -4.08 15.56
N GLU A 69 -17.18 -4.78 16.04
CA GLU A 69 -16.11 -4.24 16.87
C GLU A 69 -14.74 -4.44 16.21
N TYR A 70 -13.77 -3.63 16.65
CA TYR A 70 -12.39 -3.87 16.26
C TYR A 70 -11.90 -5.16 16.94
N PRO A 71 -11.35 -6.13 16.19
CA PRO A 71 -10.96 -7.41 16.74
C PRO A 71 -9.83 -7.24 17.75
N LYS A 72 -9.97 -7.88 18.92
CA LYS A 72 -8.95 -7.86 19.99
C LYS A 72 -7.95 -9.00 19.86
N SER A 73 -8.44 -10.18 19.48
CA SER A 73 -7.61 -11.37 19.31
C SER A 73 -6.76 -11.28 18.04
N LEU A 74 -5.53 -11.76 18.12
CA LEU A 74 -4.62 -11.81 16.98
C LEU A 74 -5.20 -12.62 15.81
N PRO A 75 -5.73 -13.84 15.99
CA PRO A 75 -6.25 -14.63 14.86
C PRO A 75 -7.36 -13.91 14.07
N VAL A 76 -8.25 -13.18 14.75
CA VAL A 76 -9.33 -12.45 14.07
C VAL A 76 -8.78 -11.21 13.35
N LYS A 77 -7.76 -10.53 13.90
CA LYS A 77 -7.05 -9.46 13.19
C LYS A 77 -6.38 -9.97 11.91
N GLN A 78 -5.69 -11.11 11.97
CA GLN A 78 -5.02 -11.70 10.81
C GLN A 78 -6.05 -12.13 9.76
N ALA A 79 -7.16 -12.75 10.16
CA ALA A 79 -8.25 -13.09 9.25
C ALA A 79 -8.86 -11.86 8.58
N ALA A 80 -9.09 -10.78 9.34
CA ALA A 80 -9.55 -9.51 8.78
C ALA A 80 -8.51 -8.91 7.82
N ALA A 81 -7.23 -8.91 8.17
CA ALA A 81 -6.14 -8.45 7.30
C ALA A 81 -6.14 -9.22 5.97
N ALA A 82 -6.16 -10.56 6.00
CA ALA A 82 -6.17 -11.39 4.81
C ALA A 82 -7.39 -11.12 3.89
N VAL A 83 -8.59 -11.02 4.48
CA VAL A 83 -9.82 -10.73 3.74
C VAL A 83 -9.81 -9.32 3.14
N GLY A 84 -9.31 -8.33 3.89
CA GLY A 84 -9.28 -6.94 3.46
C GLY A 84 -8.11 -6.59 2.57
N GLN A 85 -6.99 -7.32 2.61
CA GLN A 85 -5.81 -7.07 1.78
C GLN A 85 -6.13 -7.24 0.29
N SER A 86 -6.88 -8.28 -0.08
CA SER A 86 -7.34 -8.45 -1.46
C SER A 86 -8.23 -7.29 -1.93
N GLN A 87 -9.09 -6.78 -1.05
CA GLN A 87 -9.96 -5.64 -1.35
C GLN A 87 -9.17 -4.33 -1.47
N LEU A 88 -8.16 -4.14 -0.61
CA LEU A 88 -7.26 -3.00 -0.65
C LEU A 88 -6.50 -2.95 -1.97
N MET A 89 -5.91 -4.08 -2.39
CA MET A 89 -5.21 -4.14 -3.67
C MET A 89 -6.13 -3.91 -4.86
N TRP A 90 -7.34 -4.48 -4.85
CA TRP A 90 -8.30 -4.25 -5.93
C TRP A 90 -8.67 -2.76 -6.04
N ALA A 91 -8.85 -2.08 -4.91
CA ALA A 91 -9.18 -0.66 -4.90
C ALA A 91 -8.01 0.21 -5.40
N TYR A 92 -6.77 -0.13 -5.04
CA TYR A 92 -5.57 0.51 -5.60
C TYR A 92 -5.46 0.27 -7.10
N GLU A 93 -5.62 -0.97 -7.57
CA GLU A 93 -5.58 -1.31 -9.00
C GLU A 93 -6.60 -0.46 -9.77
N LYS A 94 -7.84 -0.40 -9.30
CA LYS A 94 -8.91 0.39 -9.93
C LYS A 94 -8.60 1.89 -9.97
N ALA A 95 -8.04 2.45 -8.90
CA ALA A 95 -7.71 3.86 -8.85
C ALA A 95 -6.56 4.21 -9.82
N PHE A 96 -5.54 3.36 -9.92
CA PHE A 96 -4.37 3.59 -10.77
C PHE A 96 -4.62 3.23 -12.25
N GLU A 97 -5.47 2.25 -12.54
CA GLU A 97 -5.86 1.83 -13.89
C GLU A 97 -6.42 3.00 -14.70
N ARG A 98 -7.21 3.89 -14.07
CA ARG A 98 -7.77 5.10 -14.68
C ARG A 98 -6.71 6.08 -15.18
N LEU A 99 -5.49 5.97 -14.67
CA LEU A 99 -4.34 6.81 -14.99
C LEU A 99 -3.32 6.07 -15.89
N ASN A 100 -3.67 4.89 -16.41
CA ASN A 100 -2.78 3.99 -17.15
C ASN A 100 -1.51 3.60 -16.36
N LEU A 101 -1.59 3.59 -15.02
CA LEU A 101 -0.51 3.16 -14.15
C LEU A 101 -0.80 1.78 -13.61
N ARG A 102 0.26 0.95 -13.57
CA ARG A 102 0.21 -0.40 -13.01
C ARG A 102 0.69 -0.36 -11.56
N VAL A 103 0.07 -1.15 -10.70
CA VAL A 103 0.50 -1.38 -9.32
C VAL A 103 0.93 -2.84 -9.11
N ALA A 104 1.69 -3.10 -8.06
CA ALA A 104 2.03 -4.47 -7.67
C ALA A 104 1.96 -4.64 -6.16
N GLN A 105 1.33 -5.72 -5.71
CA GLN A 105 1.31 -6.08 -4.29
C GLN A 105 2.68 -6.63 -3.87
N VAL A 106 3.18 -6.11 -2.75
CA VAL A 106 4.35 -6.67 -2.06
C VAL A 106 4.01 -6.80 -0.58
N LEU A 107 4.06 -8.03 -0.05
CA LEU A 107 3.88 -8.31 1.37
C LEU A 107 5.21 -8.73 1.97
N LEU A 108 5.61 -8.10 3.07
CA LEU A 108 6.87 -8.37 3.75
C LEU A 108 6.64 -8.46 5.25
N THR A 109 7.53 -9.16 5.93
CA THR A 109 7.64 -9.13 7.40
C THR A 109 8.98 -8.58 7.83
N HIS A 110 9.10 -8.20 9.10
CA HIS A 110 10.40 -7.89 9.69
C HIS A 110 11.41 -9.05 9.54
N ALA A 111 10.94 -10.30 9.63
CA ALA A 111 11.78 -11.48 9.48
C ALA A 111 12.35 -11.63 8.06
N ASP A 112 11.62 -11.20 7.04
CA ASP A 112 12.11 -11.20 5.65
C ASP A 112 13.24 -10.19 5.44
N LEU A 113 13.24 -9.10 6.20
CA LEU A 113 14.27 -8.07 6.13
C LEU A 113 15.49 -8.39 7.00
N ALA A 114 15.34 -9.23 8.02
CA ALA A 114 16.43 -9.68 8.89
C ALA A 114 17.31 -10.79 8.26
N ASP A 115 16.75 -11.59 7.34
CA ASP A 115 17.53 -12.58 6.58
C ASP A 115 18.15 -11.94 5.33
N ARG A 116 19.47 -12.04 5.17
CA ARG A 116 20.20 -11.40 4.05
C ARG A 116 19.70 -11.83 2.68
N ARG A 117 19.34 -13.11 2.47
CA ARG A 117 18.89 -13.59 1.16
C ARG A 117 17.50 -13.05 0.84
N ARG A 118 16.57 -13.13 1.80
CA ARG A 118 15.21 -12.59 1.66
C ARG A 118 15.21 -11.08 1.48
N PHE A 119 16.05 -10.36 2.21
CA PHE A 119 16.27 -8.92 2.02
C PHE A 119 16.70 -8.60 0.59
N LEU A 120 17.71 -9.32 0.07
CA LEU A 120 18.18 -9.11 -1.30
C LEU A 120 17.09 -9.42 -2.33
N ASN A 121 16.31 -10.48 -2.13
CA ASN A 121 15.19 -10.83 -3.01
C ASN A 121 14.11 -9.73 -3.00
N ALA A 122 13.71 -9.25 -1.83
CA ALA A 122 12.74 -8.15 -1.70
C ALA A 122 13.26 -6.88 -2.39
N ARG A 123 14.53 -6.55 -2.17
CA ARG A 123 15.19 -5.41 -2.83
C ARG A 123 15.17 -5.56 -4.35
N HIS A 124 15.56 -6.71 -4.89
CA HIS A 124 15.58 -6.95 -6.34
C HIS A 124 14.18 -6.83 -6.94
N THR A 125 13.17 -7.45 -6.32
CA THR A 125 11.77 -7.32 -6.77
C THR A 125 11.33 -5.86 -6.79
N LEU A 126 11.57 -5.11 -5.71
CA LEU A 126 11.16 -3.70 -5.65
C LEU A 126 11.89 -2.84 -6.69
N THR A 127 13.19 -3.05 -6.92
CA THR A 127 13.93 -2.29 -7.94
C THR A 127 13.45 -2.63 -9.35
N THR A 128 13.21 -3.90 -9.65
CA THR A 128 12.74 -4.32 -10.98
C THR A 128 11.31 -3.86 -11.27
N LEU A 129 10.42 -3.83 -10.26
CA LEU A 129 9.08 -3.25 -10.42
C LEU A 129 9.14 -1.77 -10.82
N ILE A 130 10.04 -1.01 -10.20
CA ILE A 130 10.25 0.40 -10.53
C ILE A 130 10.79 0.56 -11.96
N GLU A 131 11.74 -0.29 -12.37
CA GLU A 131 12.28 -0.30 -13.74
C GLU A 131 11.20 -0.60 -14.79
N PHE A 132 10.22 -1.46 -14.47
CA PHE A 132 9.05 -1.70 -15.31
C PHE A 132 8.00 -0.59 -15.25
N GLY A 133 8.24 0.47 -14.49
CA GLY A 133 7.31 1.58 -14.30
C GLY A 133 6.08 1.21 -13.48
N VAL A 134 6.13 0.14 -12.69
CA VAL A 134 5.05 -0.28 -11.79
C VAL A 134 5.20 0.40 -10.43
N VAL A 135 4.10 0.81 -9.79
CA VAL A 135 4.11 1.34 -8.42
C VAL A 135 3.97 0.19 -7.42
N PRO A 136 4.99 -0.11 -6.59
CA PRO A 136 4.84 -1.10 -5.53
C PRO A 136 3.91 -0.57 -4.43
N ILE A 137 2.92 -1.38 -4.06
CA ILE A 137 2.06 -1.18 -2.88
C ILE A 137 2.48 -2.21 -1.84
N ILE A 138 3.18 -1.73 -0.81
CA ILE A 138 3.81 -2.53 0.23
C ILE A 138 2.90 -2.53 1.46
N ASN A 139 2.69 -3.71 2.05
CA ASN A 139 2.05 -3.86 3.36
C ASN A 139 2.72 -5.00 4.15
N GLU A 140 2.45 -5.06 5.45
CA GLU A 140 2.90 -6.19 6.29
C GLU A 140 2.20 -7.48 5.85
N ASN A 141 2.90 -8.60 5.87
CA ASN A 141 2.26 -9.91 5.79
C ASN A 141 1.76 -10.31 7.19
N ASP A 142 0.51 -9.99 7.50
CA ASP A 142 -0.12 -10.27 8.79
C ASP A 142 -0.38 -11.79 9.06
N THR A 143 0.04 -12.72 8.19
CA THR A 143 -0.25 -14.17 8.34
C THR A 143 0.82 -14.90 9.12
#